data_AF-A0A2J9PKD9-F1
#
_entry.id   AF-A0A2J9PKD9-F1
#
_cell.length_a   1.000
_cell.length_b   1.000
_cell.length_c   1.000
_cell.angle_alpha   90.00
_cell.angle_beta   90.00
_cell.angle_gamma   90.00
#
_symmetry.space_group_name_H-M   'P 1'
#
loop_
_entity.id
_entity.type
_entity.pdbx_description
1 polymer ?
#
loop_
_entity_poly.entity_id
_entity_poly.type
_entity_poly.pdbx_seq_one_letter_code
_entity_poly.pdbx_strand_id
1 'polypeptide(L)'
;MKLISKNKVSNTFSIPTWLQSKDYTSNLDYAKLTIYKGSPVFSLFRLIDDKYITYAIVVIDGYRYVFEMTKGSRDVVSEFEQEISTLI
;
A
#
# COMPACT_ATOMS: atom_id res chain seq x y z
N MET A 1 -11.15 3.02 -3.76
CA MET A 1 -9.84 3.44 -3.26
C MET A 1 -9.64 4.94 -3.48
N LYS A 2 -8.73 5.55 -2.72
CA LYS A 2 -8.36 6.96 -2.88
C LYS A 2 -6.85 7.11 -2.83
N LEU A 3 -6.24 7.74 -3.83
CA LEU A 3 -4.83 8.14 -3.74
C LEU A 3 -4.68 9.22 -2.67
N ILE A 4 -3.90 8.93 -1.64
CA ILE A 4 -3.63 9.86 -0.53
C ILE A 4 -2.21 10.40 -0.57
N SER A 5 -1.28 9.67 -1.20
CA SER A 5 0.10 10.12 -1.28
C SER A 5 0.82 9.58 -2.51
N LYS A 6 1.57 10.46 -3.19
CA LYS A 6 2.52 10.12 -4.25
C LYS A 6 3.82 10.86 -3.98
N ASN A 7 4.92 10.13 -3.78
CA ASN A 7 6.23 10.74 -3.52
C ASN A 7 7.31 10.07 -4.34
N LYS A 8 8.25 10.86 -4.85
CA LYS A 8 9.46 10.34 -5.48
C LYS A 8 10.32 9.65 -4.42
N VAL A 9 10.89 8.50 -4.75
CA VAL A 9 11.76 7.72 -3.86
C VAL A 9 13.05 7.34 -4.58
N SER A 10 14.07 6.95 -3.82
CA SER A 10 15.32 6.44 -4.41
C SER A 10 15.09 5.08 -5.07
N ASN A 11 15.97 4.71 -6.01
CA ASN A 11 15.93 3.39 -6.65
C ASN A 11 16.20 2.24 -5.66
N THR A 12 16.76 2.54 -4.50
CA THR A 12 17.03 1.59 -3.40
C THR A 12 15.89 1.54 -2.38
N PHE A 13 14.79 2.26 -2.60
CA PHE A 13 13.70 2.32 -1.66
C PHE A 13 13.00 0.96 -1.52
N SER A 14 12.82 0.54 -0.27
CA SER A 14 12.14 -0.70 0.10
C SER A 14 10.93 -0.36 0.97
N ILE A 15 9.73 -0.75 0.54
CA ILE A 15 8.50 -0.53 1.31
C ILE A 15 8.62 -1.21 2.70
N PRO A 16 9.04 -2.48 2.83
CA PRO A 16 9.23 -3.11 4.14
C PRO A 16 10.20 -2.35 5.04
N THR A 17 11.38 -1.97 4.52
CA THR A 17 12.40 -1.26 5.32
C THR A 17 11.88 0.11 5.76
N TRP A 18 11.17 0.83 4.89
CA TRP A 18 10.56 2.10 5.24
C TRP A 18 9.47 1.95 6.31
N LEU A 19 8.60 0.94 6.21
CA LEU A 19 7.57 0.68 7.22
C LEU A 19 8.19 0.27 8.57
N GLN A 20 9.19 -0.60 8.57
CA GLN A 20 9.92 -0.98 9.78
C GLN A 20 10.61 0.21 10.44
N SER A 21 11.16 1.16 9.67
CA SER A 21 11.73 2.41 10.21
C SER A 21 10.70 3.35 10.85
N LYS A 22 9.41 3.01 10.76
CA LYS A 22 8.27 3.71 11.35
C LYS A 22 7.58 2.87 12.44
N ASP A 23 8.28 1.86 12.96
CA ASP A 23 7.81 0.96 14.01
C ASP A 23 6.61 0.07 13.61
N TYR A 24 6.41 -0.13 12.30
CA TYR A 24 5.43 -1.12 11.83
C TYR A 24 6.03 -2.52 11.78
N THR A 25 5.27 -3.49 12.27
CA THR A 25 5.63 -4.90 12.37
C THR A 25 5.09 -5.70 11.18
N SER A 26 5.97 -6.45 10.52
CA SER A 26 5.59 -7.35 9.42
C SER A 26 4.64 -8.45 9.91
N ASN A 27 3.64 -8.80 9.10
CA ASN A 27 2.59 -9.78 9.39
C ASN A 27 1.65 -9.43 10.55
N LEU A 28 1.81 -8.26 11.15
CA LEU A 28 0.88 -7.70 12.14
C LEU A 28 0.28 -6.41 11.61
N ASP A 29 1.12 -5.40 11.38
CA ASP A 29 0.70 -4.09 10.89
C ASP A 29 0.67 -4.03 9.37
N TYR A 30 1.54 -4.78 8.69
CA TYR A 30 1.58 -4.80 7.24
C TYR A 30 1.96 -6.17 6.67
N ALA A 31 1.49 -6.46 5.46
CA ALA A 31 1.80 -7.70 4.75
C ALA A 31 1.87 -7.44 3.23
N LYS A 32 2.51 -8.36 2.49
CA LYS A 32 2.46 -8.31 1.04
C LYS A 32 1.03 -8.62 0.58
N LEU A 33 0.46 -7.74 -0.21
CA LEU A 33 -0.90 -7.85 -0.73
C LEU A 33 -0.92 -8.61 -2.07
N THR A 34 -0.17 -8.13 -3.06
CA THR A 34 -0.10 -8.70 -4.42
C THR A 34 1.20 -8.27 -5.12
N ILE A 35 1.32 -8.55 -6.42
CA ILE A 35 2.33 -8.02 -7.31
C ILE A 35 1.61 -7.31 -8.46
N TYR A 36 1.99 -6.07 -8.75
CA TYR A 36 1.41 -5.30 -9.86
C TYR A 36 2.52 -4.79 -10.78
N LYS A 37 2.43 -5.11 -12.08
CA LYS A 37 3.45 -4.78 -13.11
C LYS A 37 4.89 -5.12 -12.65
N GLY A 38 5.07 -6.23 -11.94
CA GLY A 38 6.36 -6.67 -11.40
C GLY A 38 6.78 -6.04 -10.06
N SER A 39 6.06 -5.03 -9.57
CA SER A 39 6.31 -4.39 -8.28
C SER A 39 5.49 -5.03 -7.16
N PRO A 40 6.08 -5.33 -6.00
CA PRO A 40 5.32 -5.82 -4.86
C PRO A 40 4.43 -4.71 -4.28
N VAL A 41 3.20 -5.06 -3.98
CA VAL A 41 2.21 -4.21 -3.31
C VAL A 41 2.07 -4.68 -1.88
N PHE A 42 2.07 -3.75 -0.92
CA PHE A 42 1.91 -4.06 0.50
C PHE A 42 0.62 -3.44 1.04
N SER A 43 -0.09 -4.18 1.88
CA SER A 43 -1.18 -3.65 2.69
C SER A 43 -0.64 -3.22 4.05
N LEU A 44 -1.04 -2.05 4.53
CA LEU A 44 -0.80 -1.54 5.88
C LEU A 44 -2.15 -1.36 6.58
N PHE A 45 -2.30 -1.96 7.75
CA PHE A 45 -3.51 -1.94 8.57
C PHE A 45 -3.34 -0.94 9.71
N ARG A 46 -4.31 -0.06 9.90
CA ARG A 46 -4.29 0.96 10.96
C ARG A 46 -5.64 1.00 11.66
N LEU A 47 -5.62 1.11 12.98
CA LEU A 47 -6.79 1.50 13.77
C LEU A 47 -6.72 3.01 13.97
N ILE A 48 -7.69 3.75 13.45
CA ILE A 48 -7.81 5.21 13.56
C ILE A 48 -9.25 5.52 13.96
N ASP A 49 -9.44 6.20 15.10
CA ASP A 49 -10.76 6.55 15.63
C ASP A 49 -11.75 5.36 15.64
N ASP A 50 -11.31 4.24 16.23
CA ASP A 50 -12.04 2.96 16.31
C ASP A 50 -12.42 2.31 14.96
N LYS A 51 -11.85 2.79 13.86
CA LYS A 51 -12.06 2.24 12.51
C LYS A 51 -10.78 1.61 11.97
N TYR A 52 -10.91 0.38 11.48
CA TYR A 52 -9.86 -0.27 10.73
C TYR A 52 -9.79 0.32 9.32
N ILE A 53 -8.66 0.94 9.01
CA ILE A 53 -8.34 1.49 7.70
C ILE A 53 -7.21 0.65 7.11
N THR A 54 -7.36 0.29 5.84
CA THR A 54 -6.32 -0.42 5.09
C THR A 54 -5.74 0.49 4.03
N TYR A 55 -4.42 0.50 3.94
CA TYR A 55 -3.68 1.25 2.93
C TYR A 55 -2.95 0.30 1.99
N ALA A 56 -3.01 0.53 0.68
CA ALA A 56 -2.16 -0.16 -0.29
C ALA A 56 -0.97 0.72 -0.67
N ILE A 57 0.23 0.14 -0.66
CA ILE A 57 1.48 0.84 -0.91
C ILE A 57 2.24 0.11 -2.02
N VAL A 58 2.65 0.85 -3.06
CA VAL A 58 3.41 0.30 -4.19
C VAL A 58 4.44 1.31 -4.67
N VAL A 59 5.55 0.84 -5.25
CA VAL A 59 6.52 1.67 -5.96
C VAL A 59 6.51 1.34 -7.45
N ILE A 60 6.25 2.35 -8.27
CA ILE A 60 6.22 2.23 -9.74
C ILE A 60 6.98 3.43 -10.30
N ASP A 61 7.90 3.18 -11.23
CA ASP A 61 8.70 4.21 -11.91
C ASP A 61 9.39 5.22 -10.97
N GLY A 62 9.90 4.75 -9.83
CA GLY A 62 10.59 5.59 -8.84
C GLY A 62 9.66 6.46 -7.98
N TYR A 63 8.35 6.21 -8.01
CA TYR A 63 7.38 6.87 -7.14
C TYR A 63 6.70 5.86 -6.21
N ARG A 64 6.65 6.18 -4.91
CA ARG A 64 5.81 5.48 -3.94
C ARG A 64 4.41 6.07 -3.97
N TYR A 65 3.44 5.21 -4.19
CA TYR A 65 2.02 5.50 -4.11
C TYR A 65 1.45 4.89 -2.84
N VAL A 66 0.56 5.63 -2.16
CA VAL A 66 -0.21 5.16 -1.02
C VAL A 66 -1.68 5.42 -1.31
N PHE A 67 -2.49 4.38 -1.23
CA PHE A 67 -3.92 4.42 -1.46
C PHE A 67 -4.67 4.03 -0.19
N GLU A 68 -5.73 4.75 0.15
CA GLU A 68 -6.71 4.33 1.14
C GLU A 68 -7.71 3.40 0.47
N MET A 69 -7.89 2.21 1.03
CA MET A 69 -8.82 1.21 0.52
C MET A 69 -10.19 1.44 1.14
N THR A 70 -11.24 1.38 0.31
CA THR A 70 -12.61 1.70 0.72
C THR A 70 -13.35 0.50 1.32
N LYS A 71 -12.97 -0.74 1.00
CA LYS A 71 -13.62 -1.94 1.53
C LYS A 71 -12.70 -2.70 2.49
N GLY A 72 -13.24 -3.02 3.67
CA GLY A 72 -12.62 -3.91 4.63
C GLY A 72 -12.48 -5.33 4.06
N SER A 73 -11.23 -5.77 3.95
CA SER A 73 -10.68 -7.14 3.87
C SER A 73 -11.14 -8.14 2.82
N ARG A 74 -12.36 -8.10 2.26
CA ARG A 74 -12.84 -9.22 1.43
C ARG A 74 -12.40 -9.22 -0.03
N ASP A 75 -11.97 -8.09 -0.59
CA ASP A 75 -11.56 -8.04 -2.02
C ASP A 75 -10.56 -6.92 -2.32
N VAL A 76 -9.61 -6.71 -1.39
CA VAL A 76 -8.64 -5.59 -1.42
C VAL A 76 -7.72 -5.67 -2.65
N VAL A 77 -7.43 -6.88 -3.15
CA VAL A 77 -6.61 -7.08 -4.36
C VAL A 77 -7.36 -6.62 -5.61
N SER A 78 -8.60 -7.07 -5.80
CA SER A 78 -9.42 -6.68 -6.95
C SER A 78 -9.74 -5.18 -6.96
N GLU A 79 -10.01 -4.59 -5.79
CA GLU A 79 -10.20 -3.14 -5.64
C GLU A 79 -8.92 -2.38 -6.05
N PHE A 80 -7.76 -2.83 -5.59
CA PHE A 80 -6.48 -2.21 -5.93
C PHE A 80 -6.18 -2.30 -7.43
N GLU A 81 -6.29 -3.49 -8.03
CA GLU A 81 -5.93 -3.72 -9.44
C GLU A 81 -6.84 -2.96 -10.42
N GLN A 82 -8.15 -2.89 -10.13
CA GLN A 82 -9.09 -2.11 -10.94
C GLN A 82 -8.73 -0.63 -10.90
N GLU A 83 -8.55 -0.07 -9.71
CA GLU A 83 -8.40 1.38 -9.59
C GLU A 83 -6.99 1.86 -9.98
N ILE A 84 -5.91 1.09 -9.68
CA ILE A 84 -4.55 1.46 -10.09
C ILE A 84 -4.43 1.53 -11.62
N SER A 85 -5.13 0.64 -12.35
CA SER A 85 -5.11 0.62 -13.82
C SER A 85 -5.71 1.89 -14.46
N THR A 86 -6.58 2.60 -13.73
CA THR A 86 -7.18 3.86 -14.20
C THR A 86 -6.34 5.10 -13.87
N LEU A 87 -5.39 4.97 -12.93
CA LEU A 87 -4.58 6.09 -12.43
C LEU A 87 -3.16 6.13 -13.00
N ILE A 88 -2.64 4.98 -13.43
CA ILE A 88 -1.23 4.78 -13.86
C ILE A 88 -1.14 3.86 -15.08
#